data_AF-A0A1W6MUQ3-F1
#
_entry.id   AF-A0A1W6MUQ3-F1
#
_cell.length_a   1.000
_cell.length_b   1.000
_cell.length_c   1.000
_cell.angle_alpha   90.00
_cell.angle_beta   90.00
_cell.angle_gamma   90.00
#
_symmetry.space_group_name_H-M   'P 1'
#
loop_
_entity.id
_entity.type
_entity.pdbx_description
1 polymer ?
#
loop_
_entity_poly.entity_id
_entity_poly.type
_entity_poly.pdbx_seq_one_letter_code
_entity_poly.pdbx_strand_id
1 'polypeptide(L)'
;MKKHEILSPQARAALFDPPNDPATIVRHYTLSPDDLALVRRRRRDANRLGFAVRLAYQRFPGRVLGIDETPPADVLSFIAGQLGIEPGMFHEYARREETRWEHLGDIQSYLGVRPFSRGDYRSVTKIATTEATGMDRGEAIVAAMIEALRTRGILLPAATILERIGLAARARARKQAHKNLIEGLEQRTVNELRALTAVSDNKDRTRLAWLRDWPEAPTQKNLVGVVERLDFIRSLGVEPDREQRIHRARYRAIARETAILSAQHLSRFDTPRRLATLVVFAREMEAILTDAALVMFRQDAWRRVPSCRTRRQRKCCSSSKSA
;
A
#
# COMPACT_ATOMS: atom_id res chain seq x y z
N MET A 1 16.20 5.26 2.29
CA MET A 1 15.01 5.73 3.03
C MET A 1 15.35 5.73 4.51
N LYS A 2 15.15 6.84 5.22
CA LYS A 2 15.32 6.85 6.68
C LYS A 2 14.29 5.91 7.29
N LYS A 3 14.64 5.24 8.39
CA LYS A 3 13.87 4.16 9.05
C LYS A 3 12.44 4.57 9.51
N HIS A 4 12.05 5.83 9.29
CA HIS A 4 10.84 6.47 9.79
C HIS A 4 10.04 7.26 8.72
N GLU A 5 10.32 7.08 7.42
CA GLU A 5 9.60 7.78 6.35
C GLU A 5 8.71 6.81 5.57
N ILE A 6 7.41 7.11 5.53
CA ILE A 6 6.39 6.35 4.78
C ILE A 6 6.15 6.91 3.39
N LEU A 7 6.51 8.18 3.17
CA LEU A 7 6.41 8.87 1.90
C LEU A 7 7.80 9.02 1.26
N SER A 8 7.85 9.00 -0.07
CA SER A 8 8.98 9.55 -0.81
C SER A 8 8.97 11.09 -0.70
N PRO A 9 10.12 11.77 -0.89
CA PRO A 9 10.14 13.24 -0.94
C PRO A 9 9.15 13.82 -1.96
N GLN A 10 9.04 13.18 -3.14
CA GLN A 10 8.11 13.57 -4.19
C GLN A 10 6.65 13.42 -3.76
N ALA A 11 6.29 12.31 -3.10
CA ALA A 11 4.92 12.10 -2.63
C ALA A 11 4.57 13.03 -1.46
N ARG A 12 5.55 13.35 -0.61
CA ARG A 12 5.37 14.35 0.44
C ARG A 12 5.09 15.72 -0.15
N ALA A 13 5.87 16.14 -1.16
CA ALA A 13 5.62 17.39 -1.86
C ALA A 13 4.22 17.40 -2.50
N ALA A 14 3.86 16.36 -3.25
CA ALA A 14 2.54 16.26 -3.90
C ALA A 14 1.34 16.33 -2.93
N LEU A 15 1.51 15.94 -1.67
CA LEU A 15 0.44 15.91 -0.68
C LEU A 15 0.35 17.18 0.18
N PHE A 16 1.49 17.81 0.47
CA PHE A 16 1.59 18.89 1.46
C PHE A 16 2.02 20.23 0.88
N ASP A 17 2.63 20.27 -0.30
CA ASP A 17 3.10 21.51 -0.90
C ASP A 17 1.98 22.18 -1.71
N PRO A 18 2.03 23.51 -1.88
CA PRO A 18 1.14 24.21 -2.80
C PRO A 18 1.31 23.68 -4.23
N PRO A 19 0.29 23.84 -5.10
CA PRO A 19 0.40 23.47 -6.50
C PRO A 19 1.46 24.31 -7.20
N ASN A 20 2.20 23.67 -8.10
CA ASN A 20 3.20 24.30 -8.95
C ASN A 20 2.77 24.36 -10.43
N ASP A 21 1.63 23.76 -10.78
CA ASP A 21 1.08 23.83 -12.12
C ASP A 21 0.05 24.98 -12.26
N PRO A 22 0.09 25.77 -13.35
CA PRO A 22 -0.79 26.92 -13.53
C PRO A 22 -2.29 26.60 -13.41
N ALA A 23 -2.72 25.43 -13.91
CA ALA A 23 -4.13 25.05 -13.90
C ALA A 23 -4.65 24.82 -12.47
N THR A 24 -3.89 24.12 -11.63
CA THR A 24 -4.24 23.86 -10.23
C THR A 24 -4.10 25.12 -9.38
N ILE A 25 -3.13 26.00 -9.69
CA ILE A 25 -3.04 27.33 -9.09
C ILE A 25 -4.33 28.13 -9.33
N VAL A 26 -4.75 28.26 -10.60
CA VAL A 26 -6.00 28.97 -10.93
C VAL A 26 -7.19 28.33 -10.22
N ARG A 27 -7.30 27.00 -10.24
CA ARG A 27 -8.41 26.27 -9.63
C ARG A 27 -8.54 26.52 -8.12
N HIS A 28 -7.42 26.54 -7.40
CA HIS A 28 -7.45 26.58 -5.93
C HIS A 28 -7.22 27.97 -5.35
N TYR A 29 -6.54 28.87 -6.06
CA TYR A 29 -6.10 30.18 -5.56
C TYR A 29 -6.78 31.38 -6.21
N THR A 30 -7.80 31.16 -7.03
CA THR A 30 -8.69 32.26 -7.45
C THR A 30 -9.50 32.74 -6.24
N LEU A 31 -9.40 34.03 -5.94
CA LEU A 31 -10.08 34.70 -4.83
C LEU A 31 -11.51 35.06 -5.24
N SER A 32 -12.48 34.66 -4.42
CA SER A 32 -13.86 35.08 -4.59
C SER A 32 -14.05 36.57 -4.28
N PRO A 33 -15.19 37.19 -4.68
CA PRO A 33 -15.51 38.55 -4.25
C PRO A 33 -15.49 38.74 -2.73
N ASP A 34 -15.94 37.73 -1.97
CA ASP A 34 -15.91 37.74 -0.50
C ASP A 34 -14.48 37.65 0.04
N ASP A 35 -13.62 36.85 -0.58
CA ASP A 35 -12.20 36.78 -0.23
C ASP A 35 -11.54 38.15 -0.44
N LEU A 36 -11.79 38.79 -1.58
CA LEU A 36 -11.26 40.12 -1.90
C LEU A 36 -11.77 41.17 -0.91
N ALA A 37 -13.06 41.11 -0.54
CA ALA A 37 -13.64 42.01 0.46
C ALA A 37 -12.97 41.82 1.83
N LEU A 38 -12.70 40.59 2.23
CA LEU A 38 -11.99 40.27 3.49
C LEU A 38 -10.55 40.77 3.46
N VAL A 39 -9.82 40.52 2.37
CA VAL A 39 -8.42 40.96 2.17
C VAL A 39 -8.33 42.49 2.23
N ARG A 40 -9.25 43.21 1.56
CA ARG A 40 -9.25 44.69 1.48
C ARG A 40 -9.39 45.38 2.84
N ARG A 41 -9.92 44.70 3.86
CA ARG A 41 -9.99 45.21 5.25
C ARG A 41 -8.61 45.39 5.89
N ARG A 42 -7.57 44.74 5.37
CA ARG A 42 -6.20 44.86 5.88
C ARG A 42 -5.56 46.15 5.39
N ARG A 43 -4.85 46.82 6.29
CA ARG A 43 -4.07 48.04 6.00
C ARG A 43 -2.69 47.65 5.47
N ARG A 44 -2.21 48.36 4.45
CA ARG A 44 -0.95 48.13 3.70
C ARG A 44 -1.01 46.91 2.78
N ASP A 45 -0.34 47.04 1.64
CA ASP A 45 -0.35 46.02 0.59
C ASP A 45 0.38 44.74 1.02
N ALA A 46 1.46 44.86 1.78
CA ALA A 46 2.15 43.70 2.38
C ALA A 46 1.21 42.83 3.24
N ASN A 47 0.34 43.45 4.04
CA ASN A 47 -0.63 42.72 4.88
C ASN A 47 -1.77 42.12 4.07
N ARG A 48 -2.22 42.81 3.01
CA ARG A 48 -3.25 42.29 2.09
C ARG A 48 -2.73 41.05 1.36
N LEU A 49 -1.53 41.14 0.78
CA LEU A 49 -0.88 40.04 0.08
C LEU A 49 -0.62 38.86 1.02
N GLY A 50 -0.01 39.11 2.18
CA GLY A 50 0.26 38.03 3.13
C GLY A 50 -0.99 37.39 3.74
N PHE A 51 -2.07 38.16 3.94
CA PHE A 51 -3.36 37.60 4.34
C PHE A 51 -3.95 36.71 3.23
N ALA A 52 -3.93 37.16 1.98
CA ALA A 52 -4.42 36.40 0.83
C ALA A 52 -3.62 35.11 0.61
N VAL A 53 -2.30 35.13 0.73
CA VAL A 53 -1.45 33.94 0.67
C VAL A 53 -1.80 32.95 1.78
N ARG A 54 -1.96 33.41 3.03
CA ARG A 54 -2.35 32.53 4.14
C ARG A 54 -3.75 31.96 3.97
N LEU A 55 -4.68 32.73 3.42
CA LEU A 55 -6.03 32.29 3.07
C LEU A 55 -5.96 31.16 2.03
N ALA A 56 -5.17 31.37 0.96
CA ALA A 56 -4.95 30.38 -0.09
C ALA A 56 -4.39 29.06 0.46
N TYR A 57 -3.33 29.11 1.29
CA TYR A 57 -2.70 27.90 1.87
C TYR A 57 -3.64 27.10 2.79
N GLN A 58 -4.46 27.80 3.57
CA GLN A 58 -5.44 27.17 4.45
C GLN A 58 -6.64 26.61 3.68
N ARG A 59 -6.97 27.17 2.51
CA ARG A 59 -7.95 26.58 1.59
C ARG A 59 -7.38 25.35 0.88
N PHE A 60 -6.16 25.46 0.36
CA PHE A 60 -5.42 24.36 -0.28
C PHE A 60 -3.91 24.61 -0.18
N PRO A 61 -3.09 23.68 0.33
CA PRO A 61 -3.39 22.27 0.59
C PRO A 61 -4.15 21.99 1.90
N GLY A 62 -4.55 23.02 2.65
CA GLY A 62 -5.31 22.87 3.89
C GLY A 62 -4.45 22.99 5.15
N ARG A 63 -3.35 23.73 5.08
CA ARG A 63 -2.40 23.88 6.20
C ARG A 63 -2.02 25.34 6.42
N VAL A 64 -1.44 25.61 7.57
CA VAL A 64 -0.86 26.92 7.86
C VAL A 64 0.48 27.06 7.14
N LEU A 65 0.71 28.22 6.52
CA LEU A 65 2.02 28.60 5.97
C LEU A 65 3.05 28.68 7.12
N GLY A 66 4.22 28.06 6.94
CA GLY A 66 5.31 28.10 7.91
C GLY A 66 5.76 29.55 8.21
N ILE A 67 6.37 29.75 9.38
CA ILE A 67 6.82 31.07 9.84
C ILE A 67 7.83 31.69 8.86
N ASP A 68 8.76 30.88 8.37
CA ASP A 68 9.83 31.27 7.44
C ASP A 68 9.66 30.62 6.05
N GLU A 69 8.45 30.18 5.74
CA GLU A 69 8.15 29.54 4.47
C GLU A 69 7.81 30.60 3.41
N THR A 70 8.62 30.66 2.36
CA THR A 70 8.33 31.49 1.19
C THR A 70 7.49 30.71 0.18
N PRO A 71 6.32 31.24 -0.24
CA PRO A 71 5.53 30.61 -1.29
C PRO A 71 6.29 30.54 -2.63
N PRO A 72 5.98 29.56 -3.49
CA PRO A 72 6.50 29.53 -4.86
C PRO A 72 6.19 30.84 -5.61
N ALA A 73 7.12 31.28 -6.46
CA ALA A 73 7.01 32.55 -7.17
C ALA A 73 5.74 32.63 -8.03
N ASP A 74 5.34 31.54 -8.67
CA ASP A 74 4.13 31.48 -9.51
C ASP A 74 2.85 31.68 -8.69
N VAL A 75 2.77 31.02 -7.53
CA VAL A 75 1.65 31.18 -6.58
C VAL A 75 1.58 32.61 -6.08
N LEU A 76 2.73 33.17 -5.69
CA LEU A 76 2.80 34.52 -5.17
C LEU A 76 2.40 35.56 -6.24
N SER A 77 2.92 35.41 -7.45
CA SER A 77 2.62 36.29 -8.59
C SER A 77 1.14 36.23 -8.98
N PHE A 78 0.56 35.03 -8.97
CA PHE A 78 -0.86 34.83 -9.27
C PHE A 78 -1.78 35.50 -8.24
N ILE A 79 -1.48 35.35 -6.94
CA ILE A 79 -2.29 35.97 -5.88
C ILE A 79 -2.09 37.49 -5.89
N ALA A 80 -0.86 37.98 -6.07
CA ALA A 80 -0.55 39.40 -6.12
C ALA A 80 -1.22 40.09 -7.32
N GLY A 81 -1.24 39.43 -8.49
CA GLY A 81 -1.92 39.92 -9.68
C GLY A 81 -3.42 40.14 -9.50
N GLN A 82 -4.10 39.26 -8.74
CA GLN A 82 -5.53 39.44 -8.41
C GLN A 82 -5.79 40.65 -7.50
N LEU A 83 -4.78 41.09 -6.74
CA LEU A 83 -4.88 42.23 -5.83
C LEU A 83 -4.34 43.54 -6.43
N GLY A 84 -3.63 43.47 -7.57
CA GLY A 84 -2.91 44.60 -8.14
C GLY A 84 -1.71 45.03 -7.28
N ILE A 85 -1.08 44.09 -6.57
CA ILE A 85 0.03 44.35 -5.64
C ILE A 85 1.32 43.76 -6.24
N GLU A 86 2.47 44.36 -5.94
CA GLU A 86 3.79 43.85 -6.32
C GLU A 86 4.16 42.60 -5.47
N PRO A 87 4.60 41.47 -6.06
CA PRO A 87 4.88 40.24 -5.33
C PRO A 87 5.92 40.36 -4.21
N GLY A 88 6.97 41.18 -4.41
CA GLY A 88 8.04 41.44 -3.46
C GLY A 88 7.57 42.08 -2.14
N MET A 89 6.42 42.74 -2.12
CA MET A 89 5.77 43.26 -0.90
C MET A 89 5.51 42.16 0.15
N PHE A 90 5.48 40.89 -0.24
CA PHE A 90 5.38 39.77 0.69
C PHE A 90 6.56 39.68 1.66
N HIS A 91 7.77 40.13 1.28
CA HIS A 91 8.92 40.14 2.19
C HIS A 91 8.76 41.10 3.37
N GLU A 92 7.89 42.10 3.24
CA GLU A 92 7.56 43.03 4.32
C GLU A 92 6.42 42.53 5.21
N TYR A 93 5.77 41.43 4.82
CA TYR A 93 4.62 40.89 5.51
C TYR A 93 4.97 40.40 6.91
N ALA A 94 4.20 40.90 7.88
CA ALA A 94 4.08 40.37 9.23
C ALA A 94 5.40 40.09 9.99
N ARG A 95 6.28 41.10 10.03
CA ARG A 95 7.45 41.15 10.93
C ARG A 95 7.10 41.06 12.43
N ARG A 96 5.83 41.29 12.81
CA ARG A 96 5.32 41.20 14.19
C ARG A 96 4.48 39.93 14.37
N GLU A 97 4.68 39.22 15.48
CA GLU A 97 3.93 38.01 15.81
C GLU A 97 2.43 38.23 15.98
N GLU A 98 2.04 39.30 16.66
CA GLU A 98 0.64 39.62 16.98
C GLU A 98 -0.27 39.67 15.73
N THR A 99 0.16 40.38 14.68
CA THR A 99 -0.56 40.45 13.40
C THR A 99 -0.70 39.08 12.72
N ARG A 100 0.26 38.17 12.92
CA ARG A 100 0.20 36.80 12.36
C ARG A 100 -0.87 35.95 13.05
N TRP A 101 -1.03 36.12 14.36
CA TRP A 101 -2.02 35.40 15.16
C TRP A 101 -3.44 35.91 14.89
N GLU A 102 -3.63 37.24 14.80
CA GLU A 102 -4.91 37.84 14.41
C GLU A 102 -5.37 37.34 13.04
N HIS A 103 -4.49 37.44 12.03
CA HIS A 103 -4.80 36.96 10.68
C HIS A 103 -5.11 35.48 10.65
N LEU A 104 -4.43 34.66 11.47
CA LEU A 104 -4.70 33.23 11.54
C LEU A 104 -6.12 32.95 12.06
N GLY A 105 -6.53 33.61 13.15
CA GLY A 105 -7.87 33.46 13.72
C GLY A 105 -8.98 33.94 12.79
N ASP A 106 -8.77 35.06 12.12
CA ASP A 106 -9.72 35.60 11.13
C ASP A 106 -9.94 34.65 9.97
N ILE A 107 -8.85 34.09 9.41
CA ILE A 107 -8.92 33.14 8.30
C ILE A 107 -9.60 31.85 8.73
N GLN A 108 -9.27 31.33 9.93
CA GLN A 108 -9.89 30.12 10.46
C GLN A 108 -11.40 30.29 10.63
N SER A 109 -11.83 31.43 11.18
CA SER A 109 -13.24 31.77 11.35
C SER A 109 -13.96 31.90 10.01
N TYR A 110 -13.34 32.57 9.04
CA TYR A 110 -13.92 32.76 7.71
C TYR A 110 -14.05 31.46 6.91
N LEU A 111 -13.04 30.59 6.96
CA LEU A 111 -13.07 29.30 6.26
C LEU A 111 -13.84 28.20 7.01
N GLY A 112 -14.23 28.45 8.28
CA GLY A 112 -14.84 27.43 9.13
C GLY A 112 -13.88 26.28 9.46
N VAL A 113 -12.57 26.55 9.51
CA VAL A 113 -11.54 25.54 9.77
C VAL A 113 -10.93 25.71 11.15
N ARG A 114 -10.48 24.60 11.73
CA ARG A 114 -9.85 24.57 13.05
C ARG A 114 -8.51 23.82 13.05
N PRO A 115 -7.60 24.12 13.99
CA PRO A 115 -6.36 23.36 14.13
C PRO A 115 -6.62 21.89 14.49
N PHE A 116 -5.66 21.04 14.09
CA PHE A 116 -5.62 19.64 14.48
C PHE A 116 -5.44 19.49 15.99
N SER A 117 -6.28 18.67 16.62
CA SER A 117 -6.30 18.48 18.07
C SER A 117 -5.98 17.03 18.47
N ARG A 118 -5.76 16.80 19.77
CA ARG A 118 -5.57 15.45 20.33
C ARG A 118 -6.80 14.55 20.13
N GLY A 119 -8.01 15.12 20.07
CA GLY A 119 -9.25 14.38 19.83
C GLY A 119 -9.29 13.76 18.42
N ASP A 120 -8.71 14.44 17.44
CA ASP A 120 -8.70 14.01 16.04
C ASP A 120 -7.78 12.81 15.82
N TYR A 121 -6.72 12.69 16.64
CA TYR A 121 -5.70 11.66 16.52
C TYR A 121 -6.28 10.25 16.46
N ARG A 122 -7.25 9.93 17.33
CA ARG A 122 -7.90 8.61 17.33
C ARG A 122 -8.68 8.36 16.04
N SER A 123 -9.40 9.38 15.57
CA SER A 123 -10.22 9.28 14.36
C SER A 123 -9.37 9.08 13.10
N VAL A 124 -8.28 9.83 12.97
CA VAL A 124 -7.33 9.75 11.86
C VAL A 124 -6.58 8.42 11.89
N THR A 125 -6.19 7.95 13.07
CA THR A 125 -5.59 6.62 13.24
C THR A 125 -6.52 5.50 12.80
N LYS A 126 -7.83 5.60 13.07
CA LYS A 126 -8.83 4.63 12.62
C LYS A 126 -8.89 4.58 11.10
N ILE A 127 -8.99 5.74 10.44
CA ILE A 127 -8.97 5.85 8.97
C ILE A 127 -7.70 5.23 8.41
N ALA A 128 -6.53 5.62 8.93
CA ALA A 128 -5.26 5.08 8.48
C ALA A 128 -5.18 3.56 8.63
N THR A 129 -5.75 2.99 9.70
CA THR A 129 -5.76 1.54 9.94
C THR A 129 -6.68 0.81 8.96
N THR A 130 -7.85 1.38 8.67
CA THR A 130 -8.77 0.84 7.66
C THR A 130 -8.10 0.81 6.30
N GLU A 131 -7.52 1.93 5.86
CA GLU A 131 -6.79 2.02 4.58
C GLU A 131 -5.58 1.07 4.53
N ALA A 132 -4.83 1.01 5.63
CA ALA A 132 -3.70 0.11 5.75
C ALA A 132 -4.11 -1.38 5.76
N THR A 133 -5.38 -1.74 5.94
CA THR A 133 -5.80 -3.15 5.93
C THR A 133 -5.56 -3.77 4.56
N GLY A 134 -5.96 -3.05 3.51
CA GLY A 134 -5.86 -3.53 2.14
C GLY A 134 -4.59 -3.14 1.40
N MET A 135 -3.98 -1.99 1.73
CA MET A 135 -2.84 -1.45 1.00
C MET A 135 -1.64 -1.19 1.91
N ASP A 136 -0.45 -1.50 1.41
CA ASP A 136 0.82 -1.14 2.05
C ASP A 136 1.43 0.16 1.46
N ARG A 137 0.73 0.84 0.54
CA ARG A 137 1.18 2.08 -0.10
C ARG A 137 1.01 3.25 0.85
N GLY A 138 2.14 3.82 1.29
CA GLY A 138 2.16 4.92 2.24
C GLY A 138 1.39 6.15 1.79
N GLU A 139 1.53 6.49 0.51
CA GLU A 139 0.92 7.65 -0.13
C GLU A 139 -0.62 7.60 -0.06
N ALA A 140 -1.22 6.43 -0.36
CA ALA A 140 -2.67 6.24 -0.29
C ALA A 140 -3.20 6.42 1.14
N ILE A 141 -2.48 5.89 2.14
CA ILE A 141 -2.87 6.01 3.56
C ILE A 141 -2.82 7.48 4.00
N VAL A 142 -1.77 8.21 3.62
CA VAL A 142 -1.66 9.64 3.99
C VAL A 142 -2.65 10.49 3.22
N ALA A 143 -2.88 10.23 1.93
CA ALA A 143 -3.89 10.91 1.13
C ALA A 143 -5.29 10.78 1.74
N ALA A 144 -5.67 9.57 2.16
CA ALA A 144 -6.95 9.33 2.82
C ALA A 144 -7.09 10.07 4.17
N MET A 145 -6.00 10.16 4.95
CA MET A 145 -5.99 10.97 6.17
C MET A 145 -6.17 12.46 5.88
N ILE A 146 -5.46 12.99 4.88
CA ILE A 146 -5.55 14.39 4.45
C ILE A 146 -6.97 14.72 4.00
N GLU A 147 -7.55 13.88 3.16
CA GLU A 147 -8.90 14.09 2.66
C GLU A 147 -9.93 14.10 3.80
N ALA A 148 -9.83 13.15 4.73
CA ALA A 148 -10.71 13.10 5.90
C ALA A 148 -10.56 14.32 6.83
N LEU A 149 -9.37 14.92 6.92
CA LEU A 149 -9.15 16.15 7.67
C LEU A 149 -9.80 17.35 6.94
N ARG A 150 -9.61 17.46 5.63
CA ARG A 150 -10.18 18.54 4.81
C ARG A 150 -11.71 18.54 4.87
N THR A 151 -12.35 17.38 4.67
CA THR A 151 -13.81 17.25 4.72
C THR A 151 -14.41 17.64 6.07
N ARG A 152 -13.62 17.59 7.15
CA ARG A 152 -14.03 17.99 8.51
C ARG A 152 -13.64 19.42 8.87
N GLY A 153 -13.07 20.19 7.95
CA GLY A 153 -12.56 21.53 8.22
C GLY A 153 -11.40 21.53 9.22
N ILE A 154 -10.55 20.49 9.21
CA ILE A 154 -9.40 20.40 10.12
C ILE A 154 -8.14 20.71 9.34
N LEU A 155 -7.40 21.73 9.79
CA LEU A 155 -6.11 22.07 9.21
C LEU A 155 -5.11 20.92 9.40
N LEU A 156 -4.33 20.65 8.36
CA LEU A 156 -3.34 19.58 8.37
C LEU A 156 -2.27 19.86 9.43
N PRO A 157 -1.95 18.87 10.29
CA PRO A 157 -0.79 18.97 11.15
C PRO A 157 0.50 18.85 10.31
N ALA A 158 1.66 19.01 10.96
CA ALA A 158 2.94 18.74 10.32
C ALA A 158 2.95 17.35 9.66
N ALA A 159 3.53 17.24 8.46
CA ALA A 159 3.57 15.99 7.69
C ALA A 159 4.09 14.81 8.53
N THR A 160 5.09 15.05 9.38
CA THR A 160 5.69 14.05 10.27
C THR A 160 4.69 13.40 11.23
N ILE A 161 3.63 14.11 11.64
CA ILE A 161 2.57 13.56 12.50
C ILE A 161 1.74 12.54 11.70
N LEU A 162 1.31 12.90 10.49
CA LEU A 162 0.56 11.99 9.63
C LEU A 162 1.42 10.81 9.18
N GLU A 163 2.70 11.04 8.88
CA GLU A 163 3.63 9.95 8.53
C GLU A 163 3.79 8.94 9.68
N ARG A 164 3.92 9.43 10.93
CA ARG A 164 3.97 8.56 12.12
C ARG A 164 2.69 7.76 12.32
N ILE A 165 1.52 8.39 12.16
CA ILE A 165 0.22 7.70 12.25
C ILE A 165 0.14 6.62 11.16
N GLY A 166 0.49 6.95 9.92
CA GLY A 166 0.50 6.03 8.80
C GLY A 166 1.43 4.84 9.01
N LEU A 167 2.63 5.05 9.54
CA LEU A 167 3.56 3.96 9.89
C LEU A 167 3.00 3.05 10.96
N ALA A 168 2.45 3.62 12.04
CA ALA A 168 1.83 2.85 13.11
C ALA A 168 0.63 2.04 12.61
N ALA A 169 -0.21 2.63 11.76
CA ALA A 169 -1.35 1.99 11.13
C ALA A 169 -0.92 0.81 10.24
N ARG A 170 0.12 0.98 9.40
CA ARG A 170 0.70 -0.11 8.59
C ARG A 170 1.22 -1.26 9.45
N ALA A 171 1.97 -0.94 10.50
CA ALA A 171 2.51 -1.94 11.42
C ALA A 171 1.37 -2.71 12.11
N ARG A 172 0.32 -2.00 12.55
CA ARG A 172 -0.88 -2.61 13.16
C ARG A 172 -1.63 -3.50 12.17
N ALA A 173 -1.86 -3.04 10.96
CA ALA A 173 -2.55 -3.82 9.92
C ALA A 173 -1.79 -5.11 9.56
N ARG A 174 -0.46 -5.05 9.45
CA ARG A 174 0.39 -6.25 9.25
C ARG A 174 0.27 -7.23 10.42
N LYS A 175 0.40 -6.74 11.65
CA LYS A 175 0.27 -7.57 12.86
C LYS A 175 -1.10 -8.24 12.94
N GLN A 176 -2.17 -7.49 12.63
CA GLN A 176 -3.53 -8.02 12.62
C GLN A 176 -3.71 -9.09 11.54
N ALA A 177 -3.17 -8.88 10.34
CA ALA A 177 -3.26 -9.87 9.27
C ALA A 177 -2.53 -11.18 9.63
N HIS A 178 -1.33 -11.09 10.21
CA HIS A 178 -0.63 -12.28 10.70
C HIS A 178 -1.46 -12.99 11.78
N LYS A 179 -2.06 -12.22 12.71
CA LYS A 179 -2.94 -12.78 13.74
C LYS A 179 -4.14 -13.51 13.13
N ASN A 180 -4.85 -12.89 12.19
CA ASN A 180 -6.03 -13.50 11.56
C ASN A 180 -5.70 -14.82 10.82
N LEU A 181 -4.52 -14.92 10.21
CA LEU A 181 -4.07 -16.14 9.54
C LEU A 181 -3.79 -17.29 10.52
N ILE A 182 -3.28 -16.98 11.72
CA ILE A 182 -2.90 -17.99 12.72
C ILE A 182 -4.02 -18.31 13.72
N GLU A 183 -5.04 -17.45 13.83
CA GLU A 183 -6.13 -17.59 14.79
C GLU A 183 -6.93 -18.87 14.51
N GLY A 184 -7.14 -19.68 15.55
CA GLY A 184 -7.82 -20.96 15.44
C GLY A 184 -7.02 -22.07 14.74
N LEU A 185 -5.69 -21.98 14.63
CA LEU A 185 -4.88 -23.14 14.24
C LEU A 185 -4.79 -24.14 15.40
N GLU A 186 -4.91 -25.43 15.10
CA GLU A 186 -4.63 -26.49 16.07
C GLU A 186 -3.15 -26.50 16.47
N GLN A 187 -2.86 -26.88 17.71
CA GLN A 187 -1.48 -26.94 18.21
C GLN A 187 -0.62 -27.93 17.39
N ARG A 188 -1.23 -29.00 16.89
CA ARG A 188 -0.59 -29.95 15.98
C ARG A 188 -0.12 -29.24 14.70
N THR A 189 -1.01 -28.56 13.99
CA THR A 189 -0.68 -27.78 12.77
C THR A 189 0.40 -26.74 13.05
N VAL A 190 0.33 -26.03 14.18
CA VAL A 190 1.36 -25.05 14.56
C VAL A 190 2.74 -25.72 14.70
N ASN A 191 2.81 -26.91 15.30
CA ASN A 191 4.06 -27.65 15.47
C ASN A 191 4.60 -28.17 14.12
N GLU A 192 3.73 -28.74 13.29
CA GLU A 192 4.11 -29.23 11.95
C GLU A 192 4.59 -28.10 11.04
N LEU A 193 3.92 -26.94 11.05
CA LEU A 193 4.38 -25.75 10.32
C LEU A 193 5.76 -25.29 10.80
N ARG A 194 6.01 -25.24 12.11
CA ARG A 194 7.34 -24.88 12.66
C ARG A 194 8.43 -25.84 12.19
N ALA A 195 8.12 -27.13 12.16
CA ALA A 195 9.03 -28.18 11.72
C ALA A 195 9.44 -28.03 10.24
N LEU A 196 8.67 -27.32 9.41
CA LEU A 196 9.03 -27.06 8.01
C LEU A 196 10.38 -26.33 7.86
N THR A 197 10.71 -25.47 8.82
CA THR A 197 11.94 -24.64 8.81
C THR A 197 13.12 -25.30 9.51
N ALA A 198 12.90 -26.41 10.22
CA ALA A 198 13.98 -27.16 10.86
C ALA A 198 14.73 -28.01 9.82
N VAL A 199 16.05 -28.10 9.98
CA VAL A 199 16.85 -29.14 9.32
C VAL A 199 16.54 -30.42 10.10
N SER A 200 16.06 -31.47 9.42
CA SER A 200 15.88 -32.75 10.08
C SER A 200 17.23 -33.43 10.23
N ASP A 201 17.50 -34.06 11.39
CA ASP A 201 18.77 -34.70 11.75
C ASP A 201 19.26 -35.79 10.76
N ASN A 202 18.43 -36.18 9.80
CA ASN A 202 18.69 -37.25 8.84
C ASN A 202 18.56 -36.82 7.36
N LYS A 203 18.49 -35.52 7.06
CA LYS A 203 18.42 -34.99 5.68
C LYS A 203 19.19 -33.67 5.56
N ASP A 204 19.99 -33.53 4.50
CA ASP A 204 20.76 -32.32 4.18
C ASP A 204 19.90 -31.08 3.83
N ARG A 205 18.57 -31.18 3.92
CA ARG A 205 17.64 -30.12 3.55
C ARG A 205 16.42 -30.04 4.45
N THR A 206 15.89 -28.83 4.59
CA THR A 206 14.63 -28.54 5.28
C THR A 206 13.44 -29.12 4.51
N ARG A 207 12.34 -29.42 5.22
CA ARG A 207 11.07 -29.82 4.57
C ARG A 207 10.52 -28.76 3.64
N LEU A 208 10.71 -27.48 3.99
CA LEU A 208 10.37 -26.35 3.12
C LEU A 208 11.15 -26.39 1.79
N ALA A 209 12.45 -26.66 1.83
CA ALA A 209 13.25 -26.79 0.61
C ALA A 209 12.84 -28.01 -0.22
N TRP A 210 12.58 -29.16 0.43
CA TRP A 210 12.08 -30.36 -0.25
C TRP A 210 10.74 -30.15 -0.96
N LEU A 211 9.83 -29.38 -0.35
CA LEU A 211 8.55 -29.03 -0.95
C LEU A 211 8.72 -28.20 -2.21
N ARG A 212 9.71 -27.30 -2.25
CA ARG A 212 10.00 -26.44 -3.41
C ARG A 212 10.74 -27.12 -4.54
N ASP A 213 11.54 -28.12 -4.19
CA ASP A 213 12.40 -28.81 -5.13
C ASP A 213 11.70 -30.08 -5.62
N TRP A 214 10.96 -29.97 -6.73
CA TRP A 214 10.36 -31.10 -7.43
C TRP A 214 10.70 -31.08 -8.93
N PRO A 215 10.88 -32.26 -9.55
CA PRO A 215 11.13 -32.36 -10.99
C PRO A 215 9.85 -32.06 -11.79
N GLU A 216 9.96 -31.21 -12.82
CA GLU A 216 8.82 -30.78 -13.66
C GLU A 216 8.52 -31.72 -14.84
N ALA A 217 9.43 -32.65 -15.16
CA ALA A 217 9.25 -33.53 -16.32
C ALA A 217 8.04 -34.47 -16.14
N PRO A 218 7.17 -34.64 -17.16
CA PRO A 218 6.00 -35.51 -17.10
C PRO A 218 6.45 -36.97 -17.20
N THR A 219 6.72 -37.56 -16.04
CA THR A 219 7.00 -38.99 -15.90
C THR A 219 6.21 -39.53 -14.73
N GLN A 220 5.82 -40.81 -14.81
CA GLN A 220 5.07 -41.47 -13.73
C GLN A 220 5.81 -41.41 -12.39
N LYS A 221 7.15 -41.53 -12.38
CA LYS A 221 7.97 -41.39 -11.17
C LYS A 221 7.86 -40.00 -10.56
N ASN A 222 7.89 -38.96 -11.39
CA ASN A 222 7.76 -37.58 -10.92
C ASN A 222 6.34 -37.27 -10.44
N LEU A 223 5.31 -37.83 -11.10
CA LEU A 223 3.92 -37.70 -10.65
C LEU A 223 3.73 -38.26 -9.24
N VAL A 224 4.27 -39.45 -8.94
CA VAL A 224 4.26 -40.01 -7.58
C VAL A 224 4.95 -39.06 -6.59
N GLY A 225 6.11 -38.50 -6.94
CA GLY A 225 6.81 -37.54 -6.10
C GLY A 225 6.06 -36.22 -5.86
N VAL A 226 5.24 -35.77 -6.81
CA VAL A 226 4.35 -34.60 -6.64
C VAL A 226 3.19 -34.97 -5.71
N VAL A 227 2.60 -36.16 -5.87
CA VAL A 227 1.53 -36.66 -4.99
C VAL A 227 2.01 -36.80 -3.55
N GLU A 228 3.21 -37.36 -3.31
CA GLU A 228 3.79 -37.45 -1.96
C GLU A 228 3.94 -36.08 -1.28
N ARG A 229 4.31 -35.05 -2.05
CA ARG A 229 4.41 -33.66 -1.55
C ARG A 229 3.03 -33.07 -1.28
N LEU A 230 2.05 -33.37 -2.14
CA LEU A 230 0.67 -32.94 -1.98
C LEU A 230 0.01 -33.60 -0.75
N ASP A 231 0.25 -34.87 -0.51
CA ASP A 231 -0.23 -35.57 0.68
C ASP A 231 0.42 -35.00 1.95
N PHE A 232 1.72 -34.70 1.89
CA PHE A 232 2.41 -34.01 2.99
C PHE A 232 1.87 -32.60 3.25
N ILE A 233 1.60 -31.80 2.22
CA ILE A 233 1.10 -30.44 2.46
C ILE A 233 -0.33 -30.45 3.00
N ARG A 234 -1.16 -31.41 2.55
CA ARG A 234 -2.53 -31.60 3.05
C ARG A 234 -2.55 -32.12 4.49
N SER A 235 -1.58 -32.96 4.88
CA SER A 235 -1.51 -33.47 6.25
C SER A 235 -1.20 -32.40 7.29
N LEU A 236 -0.66 -31.24 6.88
CA LEU A 236 -0.48 -30.06 7.74
C LEU A 236 -1.81 -29.52 8.31
N GLY A 237 -2.94 -29.81 7.66
CA GLY A 237 -4.26 -29.41 8.14
C GLY A 237 -4.53 -27.90 8.04
N VAL A 238 -3.94 -27.21 7.06
CA VAL A 238 -4.21 -25.78 6.84
C VAL A 238 -5.51 -25.61 6.05
N GLU A 239 -6.55 -25.10 6.71
CA GLU A 239 -7.88 -24.90 6.13
C GLU A 239 -7.85 -24.04 4.84
N PRO A 240 -8.69 -24.34 3.84
CA PRO A 240 -8.69 -23.63 2.56
C PRO A 240 -9.29 -22.22 2.61
N ASP A 241 -10.10 -21.91 3.62
CA ASP A 241 -10.76 -20.62 3.82
C ASP A 241 -9.84 -19.55 4.44
N ARG A 242 -8.64 -19.92 4.91
CA ARG A 242 -7.71 -19.02 5.61
C ARG A 242 -7.32 -17.80 4.79
N GLU A 243 -7.24 -17.94 3.48
CA GLU A 243 -6.93 -16.85 2.55
C GLU A 243 -7.97 -15.72 2.63
N GLN A 244 -9.22 -16.04 2.99
CA GLN A 244 -10.35 -15.12 3.09
C GLN A 244 -10.35 -14.34 4.42
N ARG A 245 -9.55 -14.76 5.42
CA ARG A 245 -9.47 -14.11 6.73
C ARG A 245 -8.68 -12.80 6.72
N ILE A 246 -8.01 -12.50 5.60
CA ILE A 246 -7.26 -11.26 5.39
C ILE A 246 -7.57 -10.65 4.02
N HIS A 247 -7.25 -9.38 3.84
CA HIS A 247 -7.44 -8.71 2.57
C HIS A 247 -6.61 -9.36 1.44
N ARG A 248 -7.23 -9.61 0.28
CA ARG A 248 -6.63 -10.32 -0.87
C ARG A 248 -5.29 -9.74 -1.33
N ALA A 249 -5.17 -8.41 -1.37
CA ALA A 249 -3.91 -7.76 -1.79
C ALA A 249 -2.77 -8.04 -0.80
N ARG A 250 -3.07 -8.19 0.49
CA ARG A 250 -2.08 -8.52 1.52
C ARG A 250 -1.69 -9.98 1.46
N TYR A 251 -2.66 -10.88 1.28
CA TYR A 251 -2.37 -12.29 1.04
C TYR A 251 -1.41 -12.45 -0.15
N ARG A 252 -1.70 -11.81 -1.28
CA ARG A 252 -0.82 -11.81 -2.47
C ARG A 252 0.57 -11.24 -2.19
N ALA A 253 0.69 -10.21 -1.35
CA ALA A 253 1.99 -9.67 -0.97
C ALA A 253 2.81 -10.69 -0.16
N ILE A 254 2.18 -11.35 0.82
CA ILE A 254 2.82 -12.41 1.60
C ILE A 254 3.18 -13.60 0.69
N ALA A 255 2.29 -14.02 -0.22
CA ALA A 255 2.55 -15.10 -1.17
C ALA A 255 3.79 -14.81 -2.03
N ARG A 256 3.90 -13.60 -2.61
CA ARG A 256 5.10 -13.18 -3.35
C ARG A 256 6.36 -13.19 -2.49
N GLU A 257 6.27 -12.75 -1.24
CA GLU A 257 7.39 -12.81 -0.30
C GLU A 257 7.79 -14.28 -0.06
N THR A 258 6.82 -15.16 0.22
CA THR A 258 7.06 -16.58 0.47
C THR A 258 7.79 -17.25 -0.67
N ALA A 259 7.49 -16.92 -1.94
CA ALA A 259 8.14 -17.51 -3.10
C ALA A 259 9.69 -17.38 -3.07
N ILE A 260 10.22 -16.34 -2.42
CA ILE A 260 11.65 -16.02 -2.39
C ILE A 260 12.29 -16.39 -1.03
N LEU A 261 11.51 -16.45 0.05
CA LEU A 261 12.05 -16.67 1.40
C LEU A 261 12.60 -18.09 1.59
N SER A 262 13.81 -18.22 2.15
CA SER A 262 14.40 -19.50 2.56
C SER A 262 14.05 -19.79 4.03
N ALA A 263 14.34 -21.01 4.50
CA ALA A 263 14.21 -21.34 5.93
C ALA A 263 15.03 -20.41 6.83
N GLN A 264 16.22 -19.98 6.38
CA GLN A 264 17.07 -19.03 7.09
C GLN A 264 16.47 -17.62 7.15
N HIS A 265 15.75 -17.18 6.12
CA HIS A 265 15.03 -15.91 6.17
C HIS A 265 13.87 -15.98 7.17
N LEU A 266 13.12 -17.08 7.16
CA LEU A 266 11.98 -17.29 8.05
C LEU A 266 12.39 -17.41 9.51
N SER A 267 13.58 -17.95 9.82
CA SER A 267 14.06 -18.09 11.21
C SER A 267 14.32 -16.73 11.88
N ARG A 268 14.55 -15.66 11.11
CA ARG A 268 14.74 -14.29 11.60
C ARG A 268 13.44 -13.56 11.92
N PHE A 269 12.28 -14.11 11.53
CA PHE A 269 10.99 -13.47 11.78
C PHE A 269 10.50 -13.73 13.21
N ASP A 270 9.71 -12.80 13.73
CA ASP A 270 8.93 -13.03 14.94
C ASP A 270 7.94 -14.19 14.74
N THR A 271 7.58 -14.87 15.84
CA THR A 271 6.76 -16.10 15.77
C THR A 271 5.43 -15.91 15.03
N PRO A 272 4.63 -14.85 15.29
CA PRO A 272 3.38 -14.61 14.56
C PRO A 272 3.60 -14.43 13.05
N ARG A 273 4.57 -13.59 12.65
CA ARG A 273 4.90 -13.39 11.23
C ARG A 273 5.35 -14.70 10.60
N ARG A 274 6.28 -15.43 11.22
CA ARG A 274 6.81 -16.69 10.71
C ARG A 274 5.68 -17.71 10.45
N LEU A 275 4.79 -17.90 11.42
CA LEU A 275 3.66 -18.82 11.29
C LEU A 275 2.70 -18.40 10.18
N ALA A 276 2.30 -17.12 10.13
CA ALA A 276 1.43 -16.61 9.08
C ALA A 276 2.03 -16.80 7.68
N THR A 277 3.33 -16.54 7.53
CA THR A 277 4.07 -16.77 6.28
C THR A 277 4.11 -18.25 5.91
N LEU A 278 4.25 -19.17 6.87
CA LEU A 278 4.21 -20.62 6.63
C LEU A 278 2.80 -21.12 6.28
N VAL A 279 1.75 -20.54 6.85
CA VAL A 279 0.35 -20.80 6.46
C VAL A 279 0.15 -20.46 4.98
N VAL A 280 0.54 -19.24 4.57
CA VAL A 280 0.44 -18.81 3.17
C VAL A 280 1.28 -19.71 2.27
N PHE A 281 2.52 -20.04 2.66
CA PHE A 281 3.37 -20.97 1.91
C PHE A 281 2.68 -22.32 1.70
N ALA A 282 2.07 -22.91 2.73
CA ALA A 282 1.40 -24.21 2.60
C ALA A 282 0.21 -24.15 1.61
N ARG A 283 -0.59 -23.08 1.66
CA ARG A 283 -1.70 -22.86 0.72
C ARG A 283 -1.23 -22.69 -0.73
N GLU A 284 -0.22 -21.85 -0.95
CA GLU A 284 0.35 -21.63 -2.29
C GLU A 284 0.98 -22.92 -2.83
N MET A 285 1.70 -23.67 -1.99
CA MET A 285 2.29 -24.95 -2.38
C MET A 285 1.25 -26.00 -2.72
N GLU A 286 0.13 -26.08 -1.98
CA GLU A 286 -0.96 -26.99 -2.31
C GLU A 286 -1.53 -26.67 -3.70
N ALA A 287 -1.78 -25.39 -4.00
CA ALA A 287 -2.27 -24.96 -5.31
C ALA A 287 -1.27 -25.31 -6.43
N ILE A 288 0.00 -24.95 -6.26
CA ILE A 288 1.05 -25.21 -7.26
C ILE A 288 1.24 -26.71 -7.51
N LEU A 289 1.28 -27.53 -6.45
CA LEU A 289 1.46 -28.98 -6.58
C LEU A 289 0.22 -29.65 -7.20
N THR A 290 -0.98 -29.15 -6.90
CA THR A 290 -2.22 -29.63 -7.53
C THR A 290 -2.21 -29.35 -9.02
N ASP A 291 -1.87 -28.11 -9.43
CA ASP A 291 -1.76 -27.74 -10.83
C ASP A 291 -0.66 -28.56 -11.55
N ALA A 292 0.50 -28.74 -10.92
CA ALA A 292 1.59 -29.56 -11.44
C ALA A 292 1.15 -31.03 -11.66
N ALA A 293 0.46 -31.63 -10.68
CA ALA A 293 -0.07 -32.98 -10.80
C ALA A 293 -1.07 -33.12 -11.96
N LEU A 294 -1.99 -32.15 -12.11
CA LEU A 294 -2.98 -32.14 -13.20
C LEU A 294 -2.32 -31.95 -14.57
N VAL A 295 -1.28 -31.14 -14.67
CA VAL A 295 -0.51 -30.96 -15.92
C VAL A 295 0.24 -32.24 -16.27
N MET A 296 0.98 -32.83 -15.32
CA MET A 296 1.72 -34.07 -15.54
C MET A 296 0.81 -35.24 -15.91
N PHE A 297 -0.31 -35.42 -15.18
CA PHE A 297 -1.28 -36.47 -15.47
C PHE A 297 -1.86 -36.34 -16.88
N ARG A 298 -2.22 -35.12 -17.30
CA ARG A 298 -2.69 -34.86 -18.67
C ARG A 298 -1.62 -35.25 -19.69
N GLN A 299 -0.39 -34.78 -19.53
CA GLN A 299 0.69 -35.06 -20.49
C GLN A 299 1.06 -36.55 -20.57
N ASP A 300 1.09 -37.26 -19.44
CA ASP A 300 1.32 -38.71 -19.40
C ASP A 300 0.17 -39.47 -20.06
N ALA A 301 -1.08 -39.06 -19.84
CA ALA A 301 -2.24 -39.65 -20.50
C ALA A 301 -2.18 -39.46 -22.02
N TRP A 302 -1.86 -38.25 -22.50
CA TRP A 302 -1.69 -37.97 -23.94
C TRP A 302 -0.57 -38.79 -24.58
N ARG A 303 0.54 -39.05 -23.86
CA ARG A 303 1.62 -39.93 -24.35
C ARG A 303 1.23 -41.40 -24.45
N ARG A 304 0.27 -41.86 -23.63
CA ARG A 304 -0.22 -43.24 -23.62
C ARG A 304 -1.36 -43.50 -24.60
N VAL A 305 -2.04 -42.47 -25.10
CA VAL A 305 -2.99 -42.62 -26.20
C VAL A 305 -2.20 -42.93 -27.47
N PRO A 306 -2.35 -44.12 -28.08
CA PRO A 306 -1.73 -44.39 -29.37
C PRO A 306 -2.28 -43.36 -30.35
N SER A 307 -1.41 -42.67 -31.10
CA SER A 307 -1.86 -41.82 -32.19
C SER A 307 -2.61 -42.69 -33.20
N CYS A 308 -3.94 -42.73 -33.11
CA CYS A 308 -4.82 -43.38 -34.09
C CYS A 308 -4.82 -42.65 -35.44
N ARG A 309 -3.74 -41.93 -35.80
CA ARG A 309 -3.66 -41.12 -37.02
C ARG A 309 -2.82 -41.74 -38.14
N THR A 310 -2.10 -42.84 -37.94
CA THR A 310 -1.21 -43.39 -38.99
C THR A 310 -1.54 -44.80 -39.46
N ARG A 311 -2.74 -45.34 -39.15
CA ARG A 311 -3.21 -46.63 -39.73
C ARG A 311 -4.35 -46.50 -40.74
N ARG A 312 -5.02 -45.34 -40.84
CA ARG A 312 -6.07 -45.09 -41.86
C ARG A 312 -5.54 -44.58 -43.20
N GLN A 313 -4.39 -43.90 -43.27
CA GLN A 313 -3.84 -43.44 -44.56
C GLN A 313 -3.21 -44.55 -45.40
N ARG A 314 -2.70 -45.64 -44.80
CA ARG A 314 -2.18 -46.79 -45.57
C ARG A 314 -3.26 -47.68 -46.21
N LYS A 315 -4.53 -47.58 -45.78
CA LYS A 315 -5.65 -48.31 -46.42
C LYS A 315 -6.35 -47.51 -47.54
N CYS A 316 -6.23 -46.18 -47.56
CA CYS A 316 -6.74 -45.37 -48.68
C CYS A 316 -5.78 -45.34 -49.88
N CYS A 317 -4.45 -45.46 -49.67
CA CYS A 317 -3.50 -45.52 -50.80
C CYS A 317 -3.42 -46.89 -51.47
N SER A 318 -3.92 -47.97 -50.85
CA SER A 318 -3.98 -49.31 -51.47
C SER A 318 -5.29 -49.57 -52.23
N SER A 319 -6.29 -48.70 -52.11
CA SER A 319 -7.60 -48.81 -52.77
C SER A 319 -7.74 -47.90 -54.00
N SER A 320 -6.75 -47.08 -54.33
CA SER A 320 -6.73 -46.21 -55.52
C SER A 320 -5.82 -46.71 -56.65
N LYS A 321 -5.40 -47.98 -56.65
CA LYS A 321 -4.60 -48.62 -57.72
C LYS A 321 -5.34 -49.77 -58.43
N SER A 322 -6.65 -49.85 -58.26
CA SER A 322 -7.49 -50.87 -58.92
C SER A 322 -8.84 -50.28 -59.29
N ALA A 323 -8.83 -49.34 -60.23
CA ALA A 323 -9.93 -48.96 -61.12
C ALA A 323 -9.32 -48.15 -62.27
#